data_AF-A0A920HI03-F1
#
_entry.id   AF-A0A920HI03-F1
#
_cell.length_a   1.000
_cell.length_b   1.000
_cell.length_c   1.000
_cell.angle_alpha   90.00
_cell.angle_beta   90.00
_cell.angle_gamma   90.00
#
_symmetry.space_group_name_H-M   'P 1'
#
loop_
_entity.id
_entity.type
_entity.pdbx_description
1 polymer ?
#
loop_
_entity_poly.entity_id
_entity_poly.type
_entity_poly.pdbx_seq_one_letter_code
_entity_poly.pdbx_strand_id
1 'polypeptide(L)'
;MSEYMEKFSVSRLIGAPPGYVGYEEGGQLTEKVKRRPYSVVLFDEIEKGHPDIYSMLLQILDDGFLTDSVGRKINFQNTIIIMTSK
;
A
#
# COMPACT_ATOMS: atom_id res chain seq x y z
N MET A 1 -4.20 12.25 -0.58
CA MET A 1 -3.44 11.38 0.35
C MET A 1 -3.29 11.92 1.78
N SER A 2 -3.97 13.02 2.16
CA SER A 2 -3.84 13.64 3.48
C SER A 2 -4.21 12.73 4.67
N GLU A 3 -5.07 11.73 4.46
CA GLU A 3 -5.42 10.73 5.48
C GLU A 3 -4.24 9.84 5.89
N TYR A 4 -3.17 9.81 5.07
CA TYR A 4 -1.95 9.02 5.28
C TYR A 4 -0.75 9.88 5.68
N MET A 5 -0.96 11.07 6.24
CA MET A 5 0.11 11.95 6.74
C MET A 5 0.84 11.36 7.95
N GLU A 6 0.14 10.61 8.79
CA GLU A 6 0.72 9.97 9.96
C GLU A 6 1.26 8.59 9.63
N LYS A 7 2.38 8.22 10.27
CA LYS A 7 3.01 6.90 10.11
C LYS A 7 2.03 5.76 10.40
N PHE A 8 1.19 5.89 11.42
CA PHE A 8 0.21 4.87 11.76
C PHE A 8 -0.88 4.69 10.68
N SER A 9 -1.23 5.77 9.98
CA SER A 9 -2.18 5.69 8.88
C SER A 9 -1.62 4.91 7.69
N VAL A 10 -0.31 4.99 7.41
CA VAL A 10 0.34 4.20 6.34
C VAL A 10 0.19 2.70 6.59
N SER A 11 0.29 2.27 7.87
CA SER A 11 0.07 0.88 8.25
C SER A 11 -1.33 0.38 7.83
N ARG A 12 -2.34 1.24 7.66
CA ARG A 12 -3.65 0.79 7.16
C ARG A 12 -3.59 0.31 5.70
N LEU A 13 -2.65 0.79 4.89
CA LEU A 13 -2.48 0.36 3.50
C LEU A 13 -1.94 -1.06 3.40
N ILE A 14 -0.95 -1.40 4.23
CA ILE A 14 -0.21 -2.67 4.19
C ILE A 14 -0.64 -3.68 5.28
N GLY A 15 -1.30 -3.20 6.32
CA GLY A 15 -1.77 -3.97 7.47
C GLY A 15 -1.15 -3.47 8.77
N ALA A 16 -1.88 -3.64 9.89
CA ALA A 16 -1.37 -3.30 11.20
C ALA A 16 -0.12 -4.16 11.52
N PRO A 17 0.85 -3.65 12.30
CA PRO A 17 2.00 -4.45 12.71
C PRO A 17 1.63 -5.55 13.72
N PRO A 18 2.47 -6.58 13.92
CA PRO A 18 2.22 -7.64 14.89
C PRO A 18 1.92 -7.09 16.29
N GLY A 19 0.85 -7.59 16.92
CA GLY A 19 0.43 -7.16 18.25
C GLY A 19 -0.56 -5.98 18.27
N TYR A 20 -0.95 -5.44 17.12
CA TYR A 20 -2.00 -4.42 17.01
C TYR A 20 -3.32 -5.03 16.51
N VAL A 21 -4.45 -4.40 16.89
CA VAL A 21 -5.78 -4.78 16.40
C VAL A 21 -5.81 -4.66 14.86
N GLY A 22 -6.33 -5.69 14.20
CA GLY A 22 -6.39 -5.76 12.73
C GLY A 22 -5.13 -6.36 12.08
N TYR A 23 -4.19 -6.92 12.85
CA TYR A 23 -3.01 -7.61 12.29
C TYR A 23 -3.38 -8.70 11.27
N GLU A 24 -4.37 -9.54 11.57
CA GLU A 24 -4.73 -10.67 10.69
C GLU A 24 -5.55 -10.27 9.45
N GLU A 25 -6.11 -9.06 9.44
CA GLU A 25 -6.97 -8.57 8.36
C GLU A 25 -6.19 -8.16 7.11
N GLY A 26 -4.86 -7.97 7.24
CA GLY A 26 -4.02 -7.43 6.18
C GLY A 26 -4.28 -5.94 5.95
N GLY A 27 -3.69 -5.42 4.87
CA GLY A 27 -3.80 -4.01 4.51
C GLY A 27 -4.97 -3.74 3.56
N GLN A 28 -5.52 -2.53 3.63
CA GLN A 28 -6.59 -2.10 2.75
C GLN A 28 -6.18 -2.16 1.27
N LEU A 29 -4.94 -1.79 0.94
CA LEU A 29 -4.42 -1.84 -0.42
C LEU A 29 -4.07 -3.27 -0.81
N THR A 30 -3.32 -3.96 0.06
CA THR A 30 -2.82 -5.32 -0.21
C THR A 30 -3.95 -6.33 -0.41
N GLU A 31 -5.01 -6.28 0.40
CA GLU A 31 -6.16 -7.18 0.23
C GLU A 31 -7.00 -6.85 -1.01
N LYS A 32 -7.14 -5.57 -1.38
CA LYS A 32 -7.86 -5.19 -2.61
C LYS A 32 -7.15 -5.71 -3.85
N VAL A 33 -5.83 -5.52 -3.94
CA VAL A 33 -5.03 -5.96 -5.09
C VAL A 33 -4.95 -7.49 -5.14
N LYS A 34 -4.77 -8.15 -4.00
CA LYS A 34 -4.81 -9.62 -3.90
C LYS A 34 -6.10 -10.22 -4.43
N ARG A 35 -7.26 -9.62 -4.09
CA ARG A 35 -8.57 -10.09 -4.57
C ARG A 35 -8.82 -9.72 -6.03
N ARG A 36 -8.25 -8.62 -6.53
CA ARG A 36 -8.42 -8.12 -7.89
C ARG A 36 -7.07 -7.67 -8.48
N PRO A 37 -6.23 -8.61 -8.94
CA PRO A 37 -4.85 -8.30 -9.39
C PRO A 37 -4.81 -7.47 -10.67
N TYR A 38 -5.86 -7.56 -11.51
CA TYR A 38 -6.07 -6.70 -12.67
C TYR A 38 -6.89 -5.49 -12.24
N SER A 39 -6.20 -4.42 -11.83
CA SER A 39 -6.86 -3.23 -11.31
C SER A 39 -6.08 -1.96 -11.60
N VAL A 40 -6.73 -0.82 -11.38
CA VAL A 40 -6.10 0.50 -11.39
C VAL A 40 -6.10 1.02 -9.97
N VAL A 41 -4.92 1.40 -9.47
CA VAL A 41 -4.74 2.02 -8.15
C VAL A 41 -4.35 3.47 -8.35
N LEU A 42 -5.15 4.39 -7.83
CA LEU A 42 -4.89 5.83 -7.86
C LEU A 42 -4.36 6.30 -6.50
N PHE A 43 -3.19 6.93 -6.51
CA PHE A 43 -2.64 7.69 -5.39
C PHE A 43 -2.73 9.19 -5.72
N ASP A 44 -3.72 9.86 -5.14
CA ASP A 44 -4.01 11.27 -5.44
C ASP A 44 -3.35 12.25 -4.46
N GLU A 45 -2.73 13.33 -4.94
CA GLU A 45 -1.94 14.28 -4.14
C GLU A 45 -0.85 13.57 -3.31
N ILE A 46 -0.03 12.73 -3.96
CA ILE A 46 0.93 11.84 -3.28
C ILE A 46 1.94 12.59 -2.40
N GLU A 47 2.27 13.83 -2.74
CA GLU A 47 3.17 14.70 -1.99
C GLU A 47 2.71 15.00 -0.56
N LYS A 48 1.41 14.82 -0.27
CA LYS A 48 0.85 15.01 1.07
C LYS A 48 0.96 13.77 1.96
N GLY A 49 1.25 12.60 1.40
CA GLY A 49 1.38 11.37 2.17
C GLY A 49 2.65 11.33 3.00
N HIS A 50 2.67 10.50 4.04
CA HIS A 50 3.89 10.23 4.80
C HIS A 50 4.98 9.61 3.90
N PRO A 51 6.27 9.95 4.09
CA PRO A 51 7.36 9.46 3.25
C PRO A 51 7.46 7.93 3.12
N ASP A 52 7.03 7.18 4.14
CA ASP A 52 7.02 5.69 4.11
C ASP A 52 6.17 5.11 2.95
N ILE A 53 5.24 5.88 2.39
CA ILE A 53 4.49 5.48 1.19
C ILE A 53 5.42 5.33 -0.01
N TYR A 54 6.44 6.18 -0.14
CA TYR A 54 7.42 6.05 -1.21
C TYR A 54 8.24 4.77 -1.07
N SER A 55 8.59 4.35 0.14
CA SER A 55 9.29 3.07 0.38
C SER A 55 8.45 1.88 -0.10
N MET A 56 7.15 1.90 0.20
CA MET A 56 6.20 0.90 -0.29
C MET A 56 6.12 0.91 -1.82
N LEU A 57 6.02 2.09 -2.43
CA LEU A 57 5.92 2.24 -3.88
C LEU A 57 7.21 1.83 -4.59
N LEU A 58 8.38 2.11 -4.03
CA LEU A 58 9.66 1.66 -4.56
C LEU A 58 9.70 0.14 -4.65
N GLN A 59 9.26 -0.58 -3.61
CA GLN A 59 9.17 -2.04 -3.64
C GLN A 59 8.27 -2.52 -4.79
N ILE A 60 7.12 -1.87 -4.99
CA ILE A 60 6.17 -2.23 -6.04
C ILE A 60 6.74 -1.92 -7.44
N LEU A 61 7.34 -0.76 -7.62
CA LEU A 61 7.82 -0.29 -8.92
C LEU A 61 9.12 -0.99 -9.35
N ASP A 62 9.92 -1.48 -8.41
CA ASP A 62 11.16 -2.22 -8.68
C ASP A 62 10.86 -3.71 -8.88
N ASP A 63 10.31 -4.39 -7.86
CA ASP A 63 10.12 -5.84 -7.89
C ASP A 63 8.79 -6.29 -8.52
N GLY A 64 7.80 -5.40 -8.62
CA GLY A 64 6.42 -5.76 -8.98
C GLY A 64 5.64 -6.42 -7.84
N PHE A 65 6.17 -6.41 -6.61
CA PHE A 65 5.54 -7.03 -5.45
C PHE A 65 5.60 -6.13 -4.22
N LEU A 66 4.63 -6.31 -3.33
CA LEU A 66 4.60 -5.68 -2.01
C LEU A 66 4.43 -6.74 -0.94
N THR A 67 5.20 -6.63 0.15
CA THR A 67 5.02 -7.50 1.31
C THR A 67 4.08 -6.83 2.32
N ASP A 68 2.99 -7.49 2.67
CA ASP A 68 2.07 -7.00 3.70
C ASP A 68 2.66 -7.17 5.12
N SER A 69 2.00 -6.61 6.13
CA SER A 69 2.49 -6.69 7.52
C SER A 69 2.45 -8.12 8.11
N VAL A 70 1.73 -9.03 7.46
CA VAL A 70 1.59 -10.45 7.83
C VAL A 70 2.67 -11.31 7.13
N GLY A 71 3.51 -10.70 6.27
CA GLY A 71 4.58 -11.36 5.53
C GLY A 71 4.14 -11.98 4.21
N ARG A 72 2.95 -11.67 3.70
CA ARG A 72 2.46 -12.17 2.41
C ARG A 72 2.96 -11.29 1.28
N LYS A 73 3.44 -11.92 0.21
CA LYS A 73 3.90 -11.25 -1.01
C LYS A 73 2.73 -11.06 -1.98
N ILE A 74 2.35 -9.82 -2.25
CA ILE A 74 1.23 -9.43 -3.11
C ILE A 74 1.77 -9.01 -4.48
N ASN A 75 1.19 -9.53 -5.56
CA ASN A 75 1.61 -9.25 -6.92
C ASN A 75 0.90 -8.01 -7.47
N PHE A 76 1.68 -7.02 -7.92
CA PHE A 76 1.23 -5.77 -8.55
C PHE A 76 1.55 -5.69 -10.06
N GLN A 77 2.16 -6.71 -10.65
CA GLN A 77 2.60 -6.72 -12.06
C GLN A 77 1.46 -6.50 -13.07
N ASN A 78 0.22 -6.83 -12.70
CA ASN A 78 -0.98 -6.61 -13.53
C ASN A 78 -1.83 -5.42 -13.06
N THR A 79 -1.30 -4.60 -12.14
CA THR A 79 -1.96 -3.45 -11.57
C THR A 79 -1.36 -2.17 -12.16
N ILE A 80 -2.21 -1.30 -12.72
CA ILE A 80 -1.78 0.02 -13.18
C ILE A 80 -1.78 0.96 -11.97
N ILE A 81 -0.64 1.55 -11.68
CA ILE A 81 -0.50 2.54 -10.62
C ILE A 81 -0.48 3.94 -11.24
N ILE A 82 -1.42 4.78 -10.84
CA ILE A 82 -1.51 6.17 -11.25
C ILE A 82 -1.21 7.02 -10.01
N MET A 83 -0.26 7.94 -10.15
CA MET A 83 0.08 8.91 -9.11
C MET A 83 -0.16 10.31 -9.65
N THR A 84 -0.81 11.15 -8.86
CA THR A 84 -0.94 12.59 -9.16
C THR A 84 -0.27 13.40 -8.07
N SER A 85 0.22 14.57 -8.46
CA SER A 85 0.77 15.57 -7.55
C SER A 85 0.37 16.96 -8.05
N LYS A 86 0.44 17.97 -7.18
CA LYS A 86 0.16 19.36 -7.55
C LYS A 86 1.35 20.06 -8.18
#